data_AF-S6GDC2-F1
#
_entry.id   AF-S6GDC2-F1
#
_cell.length_a   1.000
_cell.length_b   1.000
_cell.length_c   1.000
_cell.angle_alpha   90.00
_cell.angle_beta   90.00
_cell.angle_gamma   90.00
#
_symmetry.space_group_name_H-M   'P 1'
#
loop_
_entity.id
_entity.type
_entity.pdbx_description
1 polymer ?
#
loop_
_entity_poly.entity_id
_entity_poly.type
_entity_poly.pdbx_seq_one_letter_code
_entity_poly.pdbx_strand_id
1 'polypeptide(L)'
;MNLKNRYLYSILFNFSIVSSLSAAEDLTANIVNIDLSAGLLTEINTALPESSVVNQEFLNLSYDPNILLQEDANVGVTFVDEGAGYRNSLGYFTFEQQTFEALSFADIDTNNSGHIGIAELQNIAGVSASMVFNNASKSGAGGSLNAGDTVSLNGAQITPSGENSYDMSGTELFAEGTNIGFFLIQNAWQGGEVQGWDNNSDPLTFYSLDFLNPENSAANTLENPAEDSRHMAMMTTSGANGQVVLGFEDLVRPGGDNDFNDALFIVQTDPVSSMFVNVPSTGEVIALQAAPAQLLGGRVSFAFIAILLLIVLRIKPWLHLQQCKQYIGVVNV
;
A
#
# COMPACT_ATOMS: atom_id res chain seq x y z
N MET A 1 55.01 15.96 51.13
CA MET A 1 53.75 15.66 51.85
C MET A 1 52.63 16.32 51.06
N ASN A 2 51.64 15.52 50.64
CA ASN A 2 50.51 15.83 49.75
C ASN A 2 49.85 17.20 49.96
N LEU A 3 49.48 17.91 48.88
CA LEU A 3 48.09 18.29 48.63
C LEU A 3 47.89 18.91 47.24
N LYS A 4 46.87 18.37 46.55
CA LYS A 4 46.32 18.70 45.24
C LYS A 4 45.87 20.18 45.17
N ASN A 5 45.99 20.80 44.00
CA ASN A 5 44.83 21.53 43.46
C ASN A 5 44.87 21.65 41.93
N ARG A 6 43.73 21.31 41.35
CA ARG A 6 43.42 21.15 39.94
C ARG A 6 42.87 22.48 39.41
N TYR A 7 43.32 22.92 38.24
CA TYR A 7 42.58 23.88 37.43
C TYR A 7 42.05 23.14 36.20
N LEU A 8 40.74 22.89 36.19
CA LEU A 8 40.01 22.41 35.03
C LEU A 8 39.85 23.56 34.02
N TYR A 9 40.24 23.32 32.78
CA TYR A 9 39.75 24.09 31.63
C TYR A 9 38.45 23.45 31.16
N SER A 10 37.32 24.07 31.45
CA SER A 10 36.03 23.73 30.84
C SER A 10 35.88 24.55 29.56
N ILE A 11 36.24 23.96 28.43
CA ILE A 11 35.83 24.45 27.11
C ILE A 11 34.46 23.82 26.84
N LEU A 12 33.40 24.60 27.01
CA LEU A 12 32.06 24.23 26.55
C LEU A 12 32.04 24.43 25.03
N PHE A 13 32.22 23.34 24.28
CA PHE A 13 31.85 23.30 22.86
C PHE A 13 30.32 23.16 22.80
N ASN A 14 29.65 24.28 22.57
CA ASN A 14 28.23 24.25 22.20
C ASN A 14 28.16 23.80 20.74
N PHE A 15 28.03 22.49 20.53
CA PHE A 15 27.72 21.93 19.22
C PHE A 15 26.21 21.99 19.06
N SER A 16 25.69 23.15 18.69
CA SER A 16 24.32 23.26 18.21
C SER A 16 24.30 22.64 16.81
N ILE A 17 24.04 21.33 16.74
CA ILE A 17 23.63 20.68 15.49
C ILE A 17 22.24 21.25 15.21
N VAL A 18 22.18 22.26 14.36
CA VAL A 18 20.93 22.61 13.69
C VAL A 18 20.73 21.50 12.68
N SER A 19 19.99 20.46 13.05
CA SER A 19 19.37 19.58 12.08
C SER A 19 18.40 20.45 11.30
N SER A 20 18.80 20.89 10.11
CA SER A 20 17.82 21.31 9.11
C SER A 20 16.95 20.09 8.87
N LEU A 21 15.72 20.12 9.39
CA LEU A 21 14.68 19.21 8.97
C LEU A 21 14.58 19.42 7.45
N SER A 22 15.11 18.49 6.67
CA SER A 22 14.84 18.50 5.23
C SER A 22 13.34 18.28 5.10
N ALA A 23 12.66 19.16 4.34
CA ALA A 23 11.33 18.86 3.87
C ALA A 23 11.31 17.46 3.26
N ALA A 24 10.17 16.77 3.32
CA ALA A 24 9.98 15.48 2.67
C ALA A 24 10.66 15.46 1.30
N GLU A 25 11.55 14.49 1.06
CA GLU A 25 12.08 14.26 -0.27
C GLU A 25 10.95 13.65 -1.09
N ASP A 26 10.14 14.53 -1.69
CA ASP A 26 9.00 14.16 -2.52
C ASP A 26 9.52 13.55 -3.84
N LEU A 27 9.01 12.36 -4.17
CA LEU A 27 9.43 11.64 -5.39
C LEU A 27 8.91 12.33 -6.67
N THR A 28 8.06 13.36 -6.53
CA THR A 28 7.47 14.12 -7.64
C THR A 28 8.49 14.80 -8.56
N ALA A 29 9.72 15.01 -8.11
CA ALA A 29 10.80 15.57 -8.92
C ALA A 29 11.13 14.73 -10.17
N ASN A 30 10.79 13.44 -10.16
CA ASN A 30 11.10 12.48 -11.24
C ASN A 30 9.83 11.83 -11.82
N ILE A 31 8.68 12.51 -11.81
CA ILE A 31 7.46 12.00 -12.42
C ILE A 31 7.66 11.71 -13.91
N VAL A 32 7.23 10.52 -14.32
CA VAL A 32 7.05 10.13 -15.72
C VAL A 32 5.58 9.83 -15.92
N ASN A 33 4.95 10.47 -16.91
CA ASN A 33 3.55 10.19 -17.21
C ASN A 33 3.44 8.96 -18.13
N ILE A 34 2.74 7.93 -17.66
CA ILE A 34 2.44 6.68 -18.35
C ILE A 34 1.04 6.76 -18.95
N ASP A 35 0.92 6.40 -20.23
CA ASP A 35 -0.37 6.39 -20.91
C ASP A 35 -1.26 5.28 -20.35
N LEU A 36 -2.34 5.64 -19.66
CA LEU A 36 -3.33 4.71 -19.12
C LEU A 36 -4.50 4.59 -20.11
N SER A 37 -4.75 3.35 -20.54
CA SER A 37 -5.84 3.03 -21.46
C SER A 37 -7.19 3.42 -20.87
N ALA A 38 -8.10 3.92 -21.72
CA ALA A 38 -9.48 4.18 -21.32
C ALA A 38 -10.18 2.91 -20.79
N GLY A 39 -9.78 1.73 -21.28
CA GLY A 39 -10.29 0.44 -20.81
C GLY A 39 -9.91 0.16 -19.36
N LEU A 40 -8.64 0.36 -19.00
CA LEU A 40 -8.16 0.20 -17.62
C LEU A 40 -8.83 1.20 -16.66
N LEU A 41 -8.92 2.47 -17.06
CA LEU A 41 -9.62 3.49 -16.25
C LEU A 41 -11.09 3.14 -16.04
N THR A 42 -11.77 2.63 -17.07
CA THR A 42 -13.17 2.17 -16.97
C THR A 42 -13.30 0.95 -16.06
N GLU A 43 -12.37 -0.01 -16.15
CA GLU A 43 -12.33 -1.19 -15.29
C GLU A 43 -12.20 -0.80 -13.81
N ILE A 44 -11.26 0.08 -13.49
CA ILE A 44 -11.04 0.57 -12.12
C ILE A 44 -12.28 1.30 -11.61
N ASN A 45 -12.81 2.25 -12.37
CA ASN A 45 -14.02 3.02 -11.99
C ASN A 45 -15.28 2.14 -11.87
N THR A 46 -15.32 1.00 -12.55
CA THR A 46 -16.44 0.05 -12.40
C THR A 46 -16.28 -0.76 -11.11
N ALA A 47 -15.06 -1.12 -10.74
CA ALA A 47 -14.77 -1.88 -9.52
C ALA A 47 -14.91 -1.01 -8.24
N LEU A 48 -14.49 0.26 -8.31
CA LEU A 48 -14.56 1.26 -7.24
C LEU A 48 -15.33 2.51 -7.71
N PRO A 49 -16.66 2.41 -7.86
CA PRO A 49 -17.48 3.51 -8.34
C PRO A 49 -17.74 4.55 -7.25
N GLU A 50 -17.57 5.82 -7.62
CA GLU A 50 -17.90 6.99 -6.79
C GLU A 50 -19.31 6.91 -6.18
N SER A 51 -19.42 7.34 -4.91
CA SER A 51 -20.66 7.44 -4.14
C SER A 51 -21.41 6.11 -3.97
N SER A 52 -20.70 4.99 -4.09
CA SER A 52 -21.27 3.65 -3.97
C SER A 52 -20.44 2.79 -3.03
N VAL A 53 -21.06 2.35 -1.94
CA VAL A 53 -20.39 1.47 -0.96
C VAL A 53 -19.70 0.31 -1.67
N VAL A 54 -18.41 0.16 -1.37
CA VAL A 54 -17.50 -0.81 -1.96
C VAL A 54 -18.01 -2.25 -1.75
N ASN A 55 -17.60 -3.15 -2.65
CA ASN A 55 -17.94 -4.56 -2.50
C ASN A 55 -17.32 -5.11 -1.20
N GLN A 56 -18.12 -5.81 -0.40
CA GLN A 56 -17.69 -6.39 0.88
C GLN A 56 -16.52 -7.37 0.76
N GLU A 57 -16.29 -7.96 -0.42
CA GLU A 57 -15.09 -8.78 -0.65
C GLU A 57 -13.80 -7.98 -0.46
N PHE A 58 -13.79 -6.67 -0.75
CA PHE A 58 -12.65 -5.81 -0.42
C PHE A 58 -12.50 -5.60 1.09
N LEU A 59 -13.56 -5.76 1.87
CA LEU A 59 -13.51 -5.57 3.32
C LEU A 59 -13.12 -6.87 4.06
N ASN A 60 -12.78 -7.93 3.34
CA ASN A 60 -12.43 -9.21 3.95
C ASN A 60 -11.05 -9.16 4.63
N LEU A 61 -11.04 -8.99 5.95
CA LEU A 61 -9.85 -8.95 6.81
C LEU A 61 -8.96 -10.20 6.73
N SER A 62 -9.39 -11.27 6.05
CA SER A 62 -8.58 -12.49 5.85
C SER A 62 -7.49 -12.34 4.78
N TYR A 63 -7.57 -11.33 3.91
CA TYR A 63 -6.52 -11.04 2.95
C TYR A 63 -5.60 -9.93 3.46
N ASP A 64 -4.33 -10.04 3.10
CA ASP A 64 -3.27 -9.10 3.47
C ASP A 64 -3.16 -8.01 2.38
N PRO A 65 -3.55 -6.75 2.65
CA PRO A 65 -3.48 -5.66 1.69
C PRO A 65 -2.07 -5.04 1.61
N ASN A 66 -1.03 -5.88 1.71
CA ASN A 66 0.37 -5.50 1.55
C ASN A 66 1.01 -6.27 0.39
N ILE A 67 2.14 -5.75 -0.10
CA ILE A 67 2.92 -6.39 -1.15
C ILE A 67 4.12 -7.07 -0.53
N LEU A 68 4.25 -8.40 -0.70
CA LEU A 68 5.44 -9.15 -0.32
C LEU A 68 6.34 -9.37 -1.54
N LEU A 69 7.59 -8.95 -1.46
CA LEU A 69 8.57 -9.19 -2.52
C LEU A 69 9.16 -10.60 -2.45
N GLN A 70 9.03 -11.37 -3.54
CA GLN A 70 9.54 -12.73 -3.70
C GLN A 70 10.96 -12.80 -4.27
N GLU A 71 11.48 -11.67 -4.75
CA GLU A 71 12.85 -11.48 -5.22
C GLU A 71 13.18 -9.98 -5.17
N ASP A 72 14.45 -9.62 -5.30
CA ASP A 72 14.88 -8.22 -5.33
C ASP A 72 14.18 -7.46 -6.47
N ALA A 73 13.63 -6.27 -6.20
CA ALA A 73 12.81 -5.55 -7.17
C ALA A 73 12.86 -4.03 -7.08
N ASN A 74 12.59 -3.39 -8.22
CA ASN A 74 12.14 -2.00 -8.26
C ASN A 74 10.62 -1.94 -8.06
N VAL A 75 10.13 -0.83 -7.51
CA VAL A 75 8.69 -0.64 -7.27
C VAL A 75 8.26 0.72 -7.78
N GLY A 76 7.23 0.74 -8.62
CA GLY A 76 6.65 1.95 -9.20
C GLY A 76 5.22 2.16 -8.73
N VAL A 77 4.84 3.41 -8.54
CA VAL A 77 3.49 3.84 -8.16
C VAL A 77 2.99 4.86 -9.17
N THR A 78 1.81 4.60 -9.72
CA THR A 78 1.13 5.44 -10.71
C THR A 78 -0.14 6.01 -10.11
N PHE A 79 -0.33 7.32 -10.18
CA PHE A 79 -1.59 7.98 -9.84
C PHE A 79 -2.67 7.66 -10.88
N VAL A 80 -3.88 7.33 -10.43
CA VAL A 80 -5.03 7.02 -11.30
C VAL A 80 -6.06 8.14 -11.23
N ASP A 81 -6.66 8.36 -10.06
CA ASP A 81 -7.68 9.38 -9.83
C ASP A 81 -7.81 9.68 -8.32
N GLU A 82 -8.62 10.68 -7.99
CA GLU A 82 -8.97 11.11 -6.64
C GLU A 82 -10.47 11.47 -6.61
N GLY A 83 -11.24 10.81 -5.74
CA GLY A 83 -12.64 11.10 -5.41
C GLY A 83 -12.83 12.06 -4.23
N ALA A 84 -11.76 12.42 -3.52
CA ALA A 84 -11.83 13.16 -2.27
C ALA A 84 -12.03 14.68 -2.40
N GLY A 85 -12.53 15.27 -1.31
CA GLY A 85 -12.48 16.72 -1.07
C GLY A 85 -11.23 17.18 -0.30
N TYR A 86 -10.48 16.25 0.30
CA TYR A 86 -9.28 16.52 1.08
C TYR A 86 -8.01 16.49 0.23
N ARG A 87 -7.03 17.28 0.65
CA ARG A 87 -5.69 17.25 0.03
C ARG A 87 -4.81 16.26 0.76
N ASN A 88 -5.07 14.99 0.52
CA ASN A 88 -4.38 13.89 1.16
C ASN A 88 -2.92 13.79 0.69
N SER A 89 -2.08 13.15 1.50
CA SER A 89 -0.69 12.84 1.15
C SER A 89 -0.47 11.33 1.17
N LEU A 90 0.12 10.77 0.11
CA LEU A 90 0.39 9.33 0.01
C LEU A 90 1.85 9.06 0.39
N GLY A 91 2.06 8.04 1.22
CA GLY A 91 3.37 7.45 1.43
C GLY A 91 3.34 5.93 1.48
N TYR A 92 4.52 5.34 1.63
CA TYR A 92 4.71 3.91 1.80
C TYR A 92 5.60 3.63 3.01
N PHE A 93 5.51 2.42 3.53
CA PHE A 93 6.41 1.92 4.56
C PHE A 93 6.81 0.47 4.25
N THR A 94 8.00 0.12 4.72
CA THR A 94 8.58 -1.21 4.57
C THR A 94 8.78 -1.85 5.92
N PHE A 95 8.61 -3.17 5.98
CA PHE A 95 8.74 -3.95 7.20
C PHE A 95 9.04 -5.42 6.90
N GLU A 96 9.54 -6.12 7.92
CA GLU A 96 9.75 -7.57 7.89
C GLU A 96 8.50 -8.28 8.42
N GLN A 97 8.29 -9.55 8.05
CA GLN A 97 7.06 -10.28 8.37
C GLN A 97 6.72 -10.30 9.87
N GLN A 98 7.74 -10.32 10.74
CA GLN A 98 7.57 -10.42 12.19
C GLN A 98 7.52 -9.07 12.91
N THR A 99 7.63 -7.93 12.19
CA THR A 99 7.75 -6.60 12.79
C THR A 99 6.60 -6.27 13.74
N PHE A 100 5.38 -6.70 13.41
CA PHE A 100 4.16 -6.33 14.16
C PHE A 100 3.57 -7.45 15.03
N GLU A 101 4.08 -8.69 14.96
CA GLU A 101 3.48 -9.87 15.61
C GLU A 101 3.32 -9.75 17.14
N ALA A 102 4.17 -8.95 17.79
CA ALA A 102 4.18 -8.78 19.25
C ALA A 102 3.61 -7.43 19.72
N LEU A 103 3.03 -6.64 18.82
CA LEU A 103 2.52 -5.30 19.12
C LEU A 103 1.00 -5.29 19.17
N SER A 104 0.46 -4.65 20.20
CA SER A 104 -0.91 -4.17 20.23
C SER A 104 -0.99 -2.71 19.77
N PHE A 105 -2.19 -2.25 19.45
CA PHE A 105 -2.46 -0.85 19.13
C PHE A 105 -1.92 0.09 20.23
N ALA A 106 -2.13 -0.26 21.51
CA ALA A 106 -1.65 0.55 22.63
C ALA A 106 -0.13 0.56 22.81
N ASP A 107 0.59 -0.43 22.25
CA ASP A 107 2.06 -0.39 22.24
C ASP A 107 2.60 0.65 21.26
N ILE A 108 1.78 1.05 20.26
CA ILE A 108 2.14 1.99 19.19
C ILE A 108 1.53 3.38 19.43
N ASP A 109 0.27 3.48 19.92
CA ASP A 109 -0.40 4.73 20.31
C ASP A 109 0.19 5.27 21.63
N THR A 110 1.42 5.77 21.55
CA THR A 110 2.23 6.21 22.69
C THR A 110 1.74 7.52 23.28
N ASN A 111 0.99 8.32 22.51
CA ASN A 111 0.42 9.59 22.94
C ASN A 111 -1.05 9.45 23.41
N ASN A 112 -1.64 8.26 23.27
CA ASN A 112 -3.00 7.91 23.66
C ASN A 112 -4.05 8.78 22.93
N SER A 113 -3.78 9.12 21.66
CA SER A 113 -4.62 9.94 20.78
C SER A 113 -5.84 9.18 20.24
N GLY A 114 -5.76 7.85 20.18
CA GLY A 114 -6.78 7.00 19.56
C GLY A 114 -6.57 6.77 18.06
N HIS A 115 -5.42 7.16 17.49
CA HIS A 115 -4.99 6.81 16.14
C HIS A 115 -3.47 6.62 16.13
N ILE A 116 -2.92 5.92 15.13
CA ILE A 116 -1.46 5.82 14.97
C ILE A 116 -1.01 6.92 14.01
N GLY A 117 -0.26 7.89 14.52
CA GLY A 117 0.34 8.94 13.69
C GLY A 117 1.58 8.45 12.94
N ILE A 118 1.98 9.15 11.86
CA ILE A 118 3.16 8.75 11.08
C ILE A 118 4.46 8.77 11.90
N ALA A 119 4.58 9.68 12.87
CA ALA A 119 5.71 9.73 13.79
C ALA A 119 5.77 8.48 14.69
N GLU A 120 4.64 7.90 15.06
CA GLU A 120 4.57 6.67 15.85
C GLU A 120 4.94 5.47 15.00
N LEU A 121 4.43 5.37 13.76
CA LEU A 121 4.84 4.33 12.81
C LEU A 121 6.37 4.34 12.60
N GLN A 122 6.96 5.51 12.39
CA GLN A 122 8.42 5.66 12.19
C GLN A 122 9.26 5.28 13.40
N ASN A 123 8.68 5.27 14.60
CA ASN A 123 9.38 4.86 15.82
C ASN A 123 9.40 3.34 16.03
N ILE A 124 8.68 2.56 15.21
CA ILE A 124 8.66 1.11 15.30
C ILE A 124 9.97 0.54 14.72
N ALA A 125 10.66 -0.27 15.52
CA ALA A 125 11.90 -0.91 15.09
C ALA A 125 11.65 -1.84 13.89
N GLY A 126 12.44 -1.66 12.83
CA GLY A 126 12.29 -2.44 11.60
C GLY A 126 11.24 -1.91 10.62
N VAL A 127 10.66 -0.73 10.90
CA VAL A 127 9.84 0.02 9.93
C VAL A 127 10.68 1.15 9.31
N SER A 128 10.57 1.32 7.99
CA SER A 128 11.06 2.49 7.28
C SER A 128 9.98 3.07 6.40
N ALA A 129 9.64 4.34 6.58
CA ALA A 129 8.58 5.05 5.87
C ALA A 129 9.14 6.14 4.95
N SER A 130 8.45 6.45 3.85
CA SER A 130 8.80 7.52 2.91
C SER A 130 7.56 8.05 2.19
N MET A 131 7.62 9.31 1.74
CA MET A 131 6.55 9.93 0.95
C MET A 131 6.58 9.46 -0.51
N VAL A 132 5.41 9.32 -1.12
CA VAL A 132 5.24 9.06 -2.57
C VAL A 132 4.75 10.32 -3.27
N PHE A 133 3.65 10.88 -2.78
CA PHE A 133 3.07 12.13 -3.25
C PHE A 133 2.74 13.00 -2.05
N ASN A 134 3.44 14.13 -1.91
CA ASN A 134 3.11 15.10 -0.86
C ASN A 134 1.70 15.67 -1.00
N ASN A 135 1.18 15.76 -2.22
CA ASN A 135 -0.20 16.12 -2.50
C ASN A 135 -0.78 15.14 -3.52
N ALA A 136 -1.65 14.25 -3.06
CA ALA A 136 -2.33 13.24 -3.87
C ALA A 136 -3.55 13.77 -4.64
N SER A 137 -3.84 15.07 -4.61
CA SER A 137 -4.98 15.63 -5.33
C SER A 137 -4.71 15.80 -6.82
N LYS A 138 -5.76 15.54 -7.62
CA LYS A 138 -5.69 15.70 -9.07
C LYS A 138 -5.66 17.16 -9.51
N SER A 139 -5.16 17.37 -10.72
CA SER A 139 -5.18 18.65 -11.42
C SER A 139 -6.60 19.20 -11.49
N GLY A 140 -6.81 20.39 -10.92
CA GLY A 140 -8.13 21.03 -10.84
C GLY A 140 -8.93 20.77 -9.55
N ALA A 141 -8.50 19.86 -8.69
CA ALA A 141 -9.14 19.56 -7.40
C ALA A 141 -8.36 20.08 -6.17
N GLY A 142 -7.12 20.53 -6.35
CA GLY A 142 -6.29 21.03 -5.25
C GLY A 142 -4.81 20.66 -5.37
N GLY A 143 -4.47 19.79 -6.32
CA GLY A 143 -3.11 19.40 -6.65
C GLY A 143 -2.80 19.51 -8.13
N SER A 144 -1.81 18.75 -8.57
CA SER A 144 -1.24 18.82 -9.92
C SER A 144 -1.13 17.46 -10.59
N LEU A 145 -1.54 16.38 -9.92
CA LEU A 145 -1.42 15.03 -10.45
C LEU A 145 -2.39 14.81 -11.61
N ASN A 146 -1.93 14.12 -12.64
CA ASN A 146 -2.71 13.65 -13.77
C ASN A 146 -2.67 12.13 -13.76
N ALA A 147 -3.76 11.49 -14.21
CA ALA A 147 -3.78 10.04 -14.41
C ALA A 147 -2.54 9.62 -15.22
N GLY A 148 -1.83 8.60 -14.73
CA GLY A 148 -0.58 8.13 -15.32
C GLY A 148 0.69 8.75 -14.72
N ASP A 149 0.62 9.75 -13.86
CA ASP A 149 1.82 10.29 -13.21
C ASP A 149 2.44 9.21 -12.32
N THR A 150 3.64 8.74 -12.70
CA THR A 150 4.32 7.59 -12.10
C THR A 150 5.66 8.00 -11.49
N VAL A 151 5.95 7.45 -10.31
CA VAL A 151 7.22 7.56 -9.60
C VAL A 151 7.75 6.17 -9.20
N SER A 152 9.07 6.05 -9.05
CA SER A 152 9.71 4.85 -8.48
C SER A 152 10.03 5.07 -7.00
N LEU A 153 9.72 4.11 -6.14
CA LEU A 153 9.93 4.21 -4.69
C LEU A 153 11.42 4.19 -4.29
N ASN A 154 12.27 3.67 -5.15
CA ASN A 154 13.71 3.48 -4.96
C ASN A 154 14.57 4.29 -5.95
N GLY A 155 14.01 5.34 -6.56
CA GLY A 155 14.75 6.20 -7.49
C GLY A 155 15.15 5.56 -8.83
N ALA A 156 14.56 4.41 -9.17
CA ALA A 156 14.75 3.75 -10.45
C ALA A 156 14.30 4.63 -11.64
N GLN A 157 15.02 4.55 -12.75
CA GLN A 157 14.61 5.22 -13.98
C GLN A 157 13.42 4.48 -14.60
N ILE A 158 12.31 5.19 -14.81
CA ILE A 158 11.10 4.68 -15.46
C ILE A 158 11.16 4.95 -16.96
N THR A 159 10.96 3.92 -17.77
CA THR A 159 10.88 4.03 -19.23
C THR A 159 9.53 3.50 -19.71
N PRO A 160 8.63 4.33 -20.28
CA PRO A 160 7.39 3.85 -20.87
C PRO A 160 7.66 2.80 -21.95
N SER A 161 7.01 1.64 -21.85
CA SER A 161 7.18 0.50 -22.77
C SER A 161 5.90 0.17 -23.55
N GLY A 162 4.82 0.91 -23.30
CA GLY A 162 3.57 0.84 -24.06
C GLY A 162 2.41 1.47 -23.30
N GLU A 163 1.20 1.25 -23.82
CA GLU A 163 -0.03 1.58 -23.08
C GLU A 163 -0.10 0.73 -21.80
N ASN A 164 -0.43 1.36 -20.67
CA ASN A 164 -0.46 0.78 -19.33
C ASN A 164 0.88 0.20 -18.83
N SER A 165 2.02 0.42 -19.50
CA SER A 165 3.25 -0.34 -19.21
C SER A 165 4.51 0.50 -19.23
N TYR A 166 5.41 0.19 -18.30
CA TYR A 166 6.72 0.78 -18.17
C TYR A 166 7.72 -0.22 -17.57
N ASP A 167 8.99 -0.06 -17.93
CA ASP A 167 10.12 -0.79 -17.37
C ASP A 167 10.85 0.11 -16.35
N MET A 168 11.49 -0.51 -15.36
CA MET A 168 12.29 0.21 -14.35
C MET A 168 13.74 -0.27 -14.36
N SER A 169 14.68 0.68 -14.31
CA SER A 169 16.10 0.37 -14.16
C SER A 169 16.72 1.19 -13.03
N GLY A 170 17.14 0.48 -11.98
CA GLY A 170 17.76 1.05 -10.79
C GLY A 170 18.82 0.11 -10.23
N THR A 171 19.74 0.64 -9.44
CA THR A 171 20.78 -0.15 -8.76
C THR A 171 20.46 -0.42 -7.30
N GLU A 172 19.62 0.41 -6.70
CA GLU A 172 19.14 0.23 -5.32
C GLU A 172 17.81 -0.51 -5.42
N LEU A 173 17.78 -1.78 -5.02
CA LEU A 173 16.58 -2.63 -5.09
C LEU A 173 16.03 -2.83 -3.69
N PHE A 174 14.71 -2.98 -3.58
CA PHE A 174 14.12 -3.58 -2.39
C PHE A 174 14.47 -5.06 -2.37
N ALA A 175 14.85 -5.58 -1.20
CA ALA A 175 15.28 -6.97 -1.08
C ALA A 175 14.09 -7.95 -1.07
N GLU A 176 14.33 -9.18 -1.52
CA GLU A 176 13.44 -10.31 -1.25
C GLU A 176 13.03 -10.37 0.24
N GLY A 177 11.77 -10.67 0.52
CA GLY A 177 11.21 -10.76 1.87
C GLY A 177 10.69 -9.43 2.43
N THR A 178 10.99 -8.30 1.78
CA THR A 178 10.46 -6.99 2.17
C THR A 178 8.95 -6.96 1.97
N ASN A 179 8.21 -6.57 3.01
CA ASN A 179 6.80 -6.20 2.88
C ASN A 179 6.70 -4.70 2.63
N ILE A 180 5.80 -4.30 1.73
CA ILE A 180 5.51 -2.91 1.41
C ILE A 180 4.04 -2.65 1.72
N GLY A 181 3.82 -1.76 2.69
CA GLY A 181 2.52 -1.19 3.00
C GLY A 181 2.44 0.26 2.55
N PHE A 182 1.21 0.75 2.42
CA PHE A 182 0.90 2.13 2.06
C PHE A 182 0.18 2.84 3.20
N PHE A 183 0.34 4.17 3.25
CA PHE A 183 -0.41 5.04 4.14
C PHE A 183 -0.90 6.29 3.44
N LEU A 184 -2.05 6.80 3.87
CA LEU A 184 -2.66 8.05 3.44
C LEU A 184 -2.80 8.96 4.66
N ILE A 185 -2.13 10.11 4.64
CA ILE A 185 -2.27 11.14 5.68
C ILE A 185 -3.40 12.09 5.28
N GLN A 186 -4.47 12.11 6.07
CA GLN A 186 -5.71 12.83 5.76
C GLN A 186 -5.49 14.34 5.72
N ASN A 187 -5.90 14.97 4.62
CA ASN A 187 -5.88 16.43 4.42
C ASN A 187 -4.55 17.09 4.81
N ALA A 188 -3.43 16.39 4.62
CA ALA A 188 -2.15 16.77 5.16
C ALA A 188 -1.43 17.83 4.33
N TRP A 189 -1.77 18.01 3.05
CA TRP A 189 -1.12 19.02 2.22
C TRP A 189 -1.66 20.44 2.50
N GLN A 190 -0.93 21.19 3.32
CA GLN A 190 -1.34 22.53 3.76
C GLN A 190 -0.14 23.48 3.77
N GLY A 191 -0.29 24.65 3.15
CA GLY A 191 0.75 25.68 3.19
C GLY A 191 2.07 25.33 2.50
N GLY A 192 2.10 24.27 1.69
CA GLY A 192 3.33 23.76 1.06
C GLY A 192 4.09 22.74 1.90
N GLU A 193 3.48 22.25 2.99
CA GLU A 193 4.03 21.24 3.90
C GLU A 193 3.03 20.08 4.04
N VAL A 194 3.56 18.87 4.26
CA VAL A 194 2.79 17.70 4.67
C VAL A 194 2.66 17.71 6.20
N GLN A 195 1.46 17.98 6.71
CA GLN A 195 1.20 17.97 8.15
C GLN A 195 1.50 16.58 8.74
N GLY A 196 2.20 16.54 9.87
CA GLY A 196 2.65 15.32 10.54
C GLY A 196 3.92 14.68 9.98
N TRP A 197 4.31 15.02 8.74
CA TRP A 197 5.59 14.62 8.18
C TRP A 197 6.64 15.72 8.32
N ASP A 198 6.31 16.94 7.85
CA ASP A 198 7.23 18.09 7.86
C ASP A 198 7.16 18.89 9.18
N ASN A 199 6.19 18.57 10.04
CA ASN A 199 5.96 19.25 11.31
C ASN A 199 5.35 18.34 12.37
N ASN A 200 5.15 18.86 13.58
CA ASN A 200 4.67 18.09 14.74
C ASN A 200 3.13 17.98 14.81
N SER A 201 2.40 18.23 13.72
CA SER A 201 0.96 17.93 13.68
C SER A 201 0.72 16.43 13.76
N ASP A 202 -0.48 16.02 14.13
CA ASP A 202 -0.84 14.60 14.25
C ASP A 202 -2.19 14.33 13.56
N PRO A 203 -2.24 14.48 12.22
CA PRO A 203 -3.45 14.20 11.46
C PRO A 203 -3.78 12.71 11.44
N LEU A 204 -5.07 12.39 11.22
CA LEU A 204 -5.47 11.01 10.97
C LEU A 204 -4.68 10.43 9.80
N THR A 205 -4.18 9.22 9.99
CA THR A 205 -3.44 8.47 8.98
C THR A 205 -4.09 7.11 8.83
N PHE A 206 -4.32 6.70 7.59
CA PHE A 206 -4.92 5.42 7.25
C PHE A 206 -3.88 4.53 6.58
N TYR A 207 -3.77 3.31 7.04
CA TYR A 207 -2.76 2.34 6.65
C TYR A 207 -3.40 1.15 5.94
N SER A 208 -2.62 0.54 5.06
CA SER A 208 -2.88 -0.81 4.54
C SER A 208 -3.04 -1.84 5.67
N LEU A 209 -2.20 -1.80 6.72
CA LEU A 209 -2.36 -2.67 7.88
C LEU A 209 -3.56 -2.26 8.74
N ASP A 210 -4.64 -3.05 8.65
CA ASP A 210 -5.92 -2.78 9.30
C ASP A 210 -5.79 -2.48 10.81
N PHE A 211 -4.93 -3.19 11.53
CA PHE A 211 -4.79 -2.99 12.98
C PHE A 211 -4.12 -1.67 13.39
N LEU A 212 -3.54 -0.91 12.45
CA LEU A 212 -2.98 0.43 12.69
C LEU A 212 -4.02 1.56 12.56
N ASN A 213 -5.22 1.24 12.06
CA ASN A 213 -6.26 2.22 11.75
C ASN A 213 -7.11 2.60 12.98
N PRO A 214 -7.71 3.81 13.01
CA PRO A 214 -8.30 4.42 14.22
C PRO A 214 -9.53 3.69 14.81
N GLU A 215 -10.12 2.73 14.10
CA GLU A 215 -11.24 1.91 14.58
C GLU A 215 -10.80 0.87 15.63
N ASN A 216 -9.48 0.66 15.77
CA ASN A 216 -8.93 -0.30 16.70
C ASN A 216 -8.95 0.23 18.14
N SER A 217 -9.25 -0.69 19.07
CA SER A 217 -9.07 -0.47 20.49
C SER A 217 -7.65 -0.79 20.93
N ALA A 218 -7.26 -0.29 22.10
CA ALA A 218 -5.97 -0.54 22.74
C ALA A 218 -5.49 -2.01 22.73
N ALA A 219 -6.40 -2.98 22.78
CA ALA A 219 -6.07 -4.41 22.85
C ALA A 219 -6.01 -5.12 21.48
N ASN A 220 -6.35 -4.43 20.39
CA ASN A 220 -6.26 -5.02 19.05
C ASN A 220 -4.79 -5.17 18.64
N THR A 221 -4.53 -6.16 17.81
CA THR A 221 -3.24 -6.61 17.30
C THR A 221 -3.43 -6.95 15.82
N LEU A 222 -2.34 -7.27 15.12
CA LEU A 222 -2.38 -7.73 13.73
C LEU A 222 -3.38 -8.88 13.49
N GLU A 223 -3.58 -9.76 14.48
CA GLU A 223 -4.41 -10.97 14.36
C GLU A 223 -5.90 -10.76 14.65
N ASN A 224 -6.27 -9.59 15.18
CA ASN A 224 -7.66 -9.29 15.54
C ASN A 224 -8.03 -7.83 15.26
N PRO A 225 -7.80 -7.30 14.05
CA PRO A 225 -8.18 -5.93 13.70
C PRO A 225 -9.70 -5.71 13.86
N ALA A 226 -10.10 -4.47 14.11
CA ALA A 226 -11.51 -4.10 14.20
C ALA A 226 -12.22 -4.26 12.84
N GLU A 227 -13.53 -4.55 12.86
CA GLU A 227 -14.32 -4.87 11.65
C GLU A 227 -14.28 -3.77 10.57
N ASP A 228 -14.35 -2.51 10.99
CA ASP A 228 -14.36 -1.36 10.08
C ASP A 228 -12.97 -0.78 9.81
N SER A 229 -11.90 -1.39 10.36
CA SER A 229 -10.54 -0.82 10.31
C SER A 229 -9.85 -0.91 8.94
N ARG A 230 -10.52 -1.45 7.92
CA ARG A 230 -9.95 -1.46 6.57
C ARG A 230 -10.21 -0.15 5.85
N HIS A 231 -9.13 0.50 5.40
CA HIS A 231 -9.16 1.74 4.61
C HIS A 231 -8.51 1.61 3.23
N MET A 232 -8.05 0.41 2.87
CA MET A 232 -7.41 0.16 1.58
C MET A 232 -8.03 -1.05 0.88
N ALA A 233 -8.56 -0.84 -0.32
CA ALA A 233 -9.05 -1.88 -1.21
C ALA A 233 -7.94 -2.25 -2.20
N MET A 234 -7.51 -3.52 -2.20
CA MET A 234 -6.47 -4.02 -3.11
C MET A 234 -7.07 -4.97 -4.15
N MET A 235 -6.68 -4.84 -5.42
CA MET A 235 -7.07 -5.79 -6.46
C MET A 235 -6.07 -5.91 -7.59
N THR A 236 -5.97 -7.10 -8.21
CA THR A 236 -5.24 -7.26 -9.47
C THR A 236 -6.08 -6.81 -10.65
N THR A 237 -5.47 -6.19 -11.66
CA THR A 237 -6.15 -5.86 -12.91
C THR A 237 -6.39 -7.11 -13.77
N SER A 238 -7.36 -7.03 -14.68
CA SER A 238 -7.73 -8.14 -15.57
C SER A 238 -6.75 -8.36 -16.74
N GLY A 239 -5.97 -7.33 -17.09
CA GLY A 239 -5.20 -7.25 -18.34
C GLY A 239 -3.67 -7.25 -18.20
N ALA A 240 -3.11 -6.88 -17.05
CA ALA A 240 -1.66 -6.75 -16.86
C ALA A 240 -1.14 -7.70 -15.78
N ASN A 241 -0.17 -8.54 -16.15
CA ASN A 241 0.58 -9.34 -15.19
C ASN A 241 1.42 -8.39 -14.31
N GLY A 242 1.21 -8.41 -12.99
CA GLY A 242 2.05 -7.69 -12.03
C GLY A 242 1.64 -6.25 -11.71
N GLN A 243 0.40 -5.85 -12.00
CA GLN A 243 -0.18 -4.58 -11.55
C GLN A 243 -1.28 -4.81 -10.53
N VAL A 244 -1.20 -4.07 -9.42
CA VAL A 244 -2.25 -4.02 -8.40
C VAL A 244 -2.78 -2.62 -8.26
N VAL A 245 -4.10 -2.50 -8.14
CA VAL A 245 -4.79 -1.25 -7.87
C VAL A 245 -4.96 -1.13 -6.37
N LEU A 246 -4.66 0.05 -5.83
CA LEU A 246 -4.95 0.45 -4.47
C LEU A 246 -6.00 1.56 -4.50
N GLY A 247 -7.07 1.40 -3.73
CA GLY A 247 -8.04 2.47 -3.45
C GLY A 247 -8.13 2.74 -1.97
N PHE A 248 -8.07 4.01 -1.57
CA PHE A 248 -8.22 4.43 -0.18
C PHE A 248 -9.60 5.01 0.09
N GLU A 249 -10.11 4.78 1.31
CA GLU A 249 -11.17 5.56 1.96
C GLU A 249 -10.50 6.52 2.96
N ASP A 250 -10.72 7.83 2.81
CA ASP A 250 -10.05 8.87 3.59
C ASP A 250 -10.83 9.31 4.84
N LEU A 251 -11.97 8.67 5.16
CA LEU A 251 -12.76 8.93 6.35
C LEU A 251 -12.80 7.70 7.28
N VAL A 252 -12.84 7.97 8.59
CA VAL A 252 -13.04 6.94 9.64
C VAL A 252 -14.33 6.17 9.38
N ARG A 253 -14.22 4.84 9.36
CA ARG A 253 -15.32 3.93 9.04
C ARG A 253 -16.08 3.50 10.30
N PRO A 254 -17.38 3.18 10.20
CA PRO A 254 -18.24 3.11 9.02
C PRO A 254 -18.86 4.47 8.62
N GLY A 255 -18.25 5.59 9.01
CA GLY A 255 -18.59 6.91 8.46
C GLY A 255 -18.19 7.02 6.98
N GLY A 256 -18.39 8.20 6.37
CA GLY A 256 -18.07 8.42 4.96
C GLY A 256 -19.06 7.77 3.98
N ASP A 257 -18.67 7.66 2.72
CA ASP A 257 -19.40 6.99 1.64
C ASP A 257 -18.87 5.57 1.36
N ASN A 258 -17.70 5.21 1.88
CA ASN A 258 -17.15 3.85 1.89
C ASN A 258 -16.96 3.30 0.47
N ASP A 259 -16.58 4.13 -0.50
CA ASP A 259 -16.40 3.74 -1.90
C ASP A 259 -14.94 3.46 -2.29
N PHE A 260 -13.99 3.84 -1.42
CA PHE A 260 -12.56 3.57 -1.52
C PHE A 260 -11.91 4.14 -2.80
N ASN A 261 -12.47 5.22 -3.35
CA ASN A 261 -11.90 5.90 -4.50
C ASN A 261 -11.38 7.32 -4.18
N ASP A 262 -11.33 7.69 -2.89
CA ASP A 262 -10.80 8.98 -2.42
C ASP A 262 -9.38 9.23 -2.93
N ALA A 263 -8.57 8.17 -3.03
CA ALA A 263 -7.30 8.18 -3.74
C ALA A 263 -7.03 6.81 -4.39
N LEU A 264 -6.74 6.81 -5.70
CA LEU A 264 -6.53 5.62 -6.51
C LEU A 264 -5.13 5.58 -7.12
N PHE A 265 -4.46 4.44 -6.96
CA PHE A 265 -3.11 4.20 -7.45
C PHE A 265 -2.96 2.82 -8.08
N ILE A 266 -1.95 2.66 -8.94
CA ILE A 266 -1.48 1.37 -9.43
C ILE A 266 -0.04 1.17 -8.94
N VAL A 267 0.26 -0.02 -8.42
CA VAL A 267 1.62 -0.44 -8.09
C VAL A 267 2.07 -1.52 -9.06
N GLN A 268 3.32 -1.41 -9.50
CA GLN A 268 4.00 -2.42 -10.32
C GLN A 268 5.40 -2.69 -9.77
N THR A 269 5.88 -3.92 -9.92
CA THR A 269 7.27 -4.28 -9.65
C THR A 269 8.04 -4.58 -10.93
N ASP A 270 9.37 -4.46 -10.88
CA ASP A 270 10.28 -4.94 -11.92
C ASP A 270 11.41 -5.76 -11.27
N PRO A 271 11.48 -7.09 -11.50
CA PRO A 271 10.59 -7.86 -12.38
C PRO A 271 9.18 -8.02 -11.80
N VAL A 272 8.16 -8.12 -12.66
CA VAL A 272 6.75 -8.31 -12.27
C VAL A 272 6.50 -9.58 -11.44
N SER A 273 7.38 -10.58 -11.57
CA SER A 273 7.32 -11.85 -10.81
C SER A 273 7.65 -11.69 -9.33
N SER A 274 8.27 -10.57 -8.94
CA SER A 274 8.59 -10.30 -7.54
C SER A 274 7.37 -9.99 -6.69
N MET A 275 6.27 -9.53 -7.29
CA MET A 275 5.08 -9.16 -6.54
C MET A 275 4.27 -10.40 -6.14
N PHE A 276 4.15 -10.66 -4.85
CA PHE A 276 3.12 -11.55 -4.32
C PHE A 276 2.03 -10.75 -3.62
N VAL A 277 0.79 -10.98 -4.07
CA VAL A 277 -0.44 -10.48 -3.46
C VAL A 277 -1.49 -11.58 -3.48
N ASN A 278 -2.31 -11.64 -2.44
CA ASN A 278 -3.42 -12.59 -2.35
C ASN A 278 -4.74 -11.83 -2.23
N VAL A 279 -5.16 -11.20 -3.32
CA VAL A 279 -6.27 -10.24 -3.37
C VAL A 279 -7.22 -10.57 -4.52
N PRO A 280 -8.49 -10.15 -4.48
CA PRO A 280 -9.40 -10.39 -5.59
C PRO A 280 -8.95 -9.66 -6.86
N SER A 281 -9.37 -10.16 -8.01
CA SER A 281 -9.25 -9.41 -9.27
C SER A 281 -10.40 -8.43 -9.45
N THR A 282 -10.16 -7.35 -10.20
CA THR A 282 -11.22 -6.43 -10.69
C THR A 282 -12.37 -7.20 -11.34
N GLY A 283 -12.07 -8.23 -12.14
CA GLY A 283 -13.08 -9.07 -12.79
C GLY A 283 -13.96 -9.85 -11.82
N GLU A 284 -13.38 -10.40 -10.74
CA GLU A 284 -14.15 -11.07 -9.68
C GLU A 284 -15.06 -10.10 -8.95
N VAL A 285 -14.53 -8.93 -8.59
CA VAL A 285 -15.29 -7.87 -7.90
C VAL A 285 -16.46 -7.38 -8.73
N ILE A 286 -16.20 -7.02 -10.00
CA ILE A 286 -17.21 -6.49 -10.93
C ILE A 286 -18.30 -7.55 -11.15
N ALA A 287 -17.92 -8.82 -11.31
CA ALA A 287 -18.88 -9.91 -11.48
C ALA A 287 -19.80 -10.08 -10.26
N LEU A 288 -19.27 -9.88 -9.05
CA LEU A 288 -20.04 -9.95 -7.80
C LEU A 288 -20.96 -8.73 -7.63
N GLN A 289 -20.51 -7.53 -7.99
CA GLN A 289 -21.34 -6.31 -7.98
C GLN A 289 -22.52 -6.41 -8.95
N ALA A 290 -22.33 -7.09 -10.09
CA ALA A 290 -23.37 -7.32 -11.09
C ALA A 290 -24.35 -8.46 -10.71
N ALA A 291 -24.09 -9.21 -9.63
CA ALA A 291 -24.92 -10.34 -9.25
C ALA A 291 -26.28 -9.89 -8.66
N PRO A 292 -27.43 -10.44 -9.09
CA PRO A 292 -28.73 -10.03 -8.58
C PRO A 292 -28.88 -10.39 -7.10
N ALA A 293 -29.30 -9.40 -6.30
CA ALA A 293 -29.47 -9.46 -4.83
C ALA A 293 -30.40 -10.58 -4.28
N GLN A 294 -31.07 -11.36 -5.14
CA GLN A 294 -32.00 -12.43 -4.73
C GLN A 294 -31.31 -13.73 -4.27
N LEU A 295 -29.98 -13.81 -4.30
CA LEU A 295 -29.23 -15.01 -3.88
C LEU A 295 -28.86 -15.05 -2.39
N LEU A 296 -29.07 -13.96 -1.64
CA LEU A 296 -28.76 -13.89 -0.19
C LEU A 296 -29.92 -14.38 0.71
N GLY A 297 -31.09 -14.72 0.14
CA GLY A 297 -32.32 -15.01 0.91
C GLY A 297 -32.91 -16.41 0.78
N GLY A 298 -32.30 -17.35 0.05
CA GLY A 298 -32.93 -18.65 -0.16
C GLY A 298 -32.01 -19.72 -0.74
N ARG A 299 -31.80 -20.79 0.05
CA ARG A 299 -31.20 -22.09 -0.31
C ARG A 299 -30.45 -22.10 -1.64
N VAL A 300 -29.15 -21.87 -1.56
CA VAL A 300 -28.21 -21.96 -2.68
C VAL A 300 -28.45 -23.26 -3.45
N SER A 301 -28.94 -23.15 -4.68
CA SER A 301 -29.14 -24.30 -5.55
C SER A 301 -27.78 -24.70 -6.10
N PHE A 302 -27.36 -25.95 -5.86
CA PHE A 302 -26.07 -26.53 -6.26
C PHE A 302 -25.69 -26.34 -7.74
N ALA A 303 -26.65 -25.96 -8.59
CA ALA A 303 -26.42 -25.64 -10.00
C ALA A 303 -25.59 -24.36 -10.23
N PHE A 304 -25.69 -23.34 -9.36
CA PHE A 304 -24.96 -22.07 -9.54
C PHE A 304 -23.49 -22.16 -9.14
N ILE A 305 -23.18 -22.89 -8.05
CA ILE A 305 -21.81 -23.19 -7.64
C ILE A 305 -21.07 -23.97 -8.73
N ALA A 306 -21.75 -24.90 -9.41
CA ALA A 306 -21.17 -25.67 -10.51
C ALA A 306 -20.84 -24.80 -11.74
N ILE A 307 -21.65 -23.79 -12.04
CA ILE A 307 -21.37 -22.86 -13.16
C ILE A 307 -20.17 -21.96 -12.82
N LEU A 308 -20.07 -21.46 -11.59
CA LEU A 308 -18.92 -20.68 -11.13
C LEU A 308 -17.62 -21.52 -11.17
N LEU A 309 -17.66 -22.76 -10.69
CA LEU A 309 -16.54 -23.71 -10.76
C LEU A 309 -16.14 -24.05 -12.21
N LEU A 310 -17.10 -24.14 -13.14
CA LEU A 310 -16.81 -24.41 -14.55
C LEU A 310 -16.16 -23.22 -15.28
N ILE A 311 -16.40 -21.99 -14.81
CA ILE A 311 -15.74 -20.77 -15.32
C ILE A 311 -14.30 -20.71 -14.79
N VAL A 312 -14.09 -20.97 -13.49
CA VAL A 312 -12.75 -21.02 -12.87
C VAL A 312 -11.89 -22.15 -13.48
N LEU A 313 -12.48 -23.31 -13.77
CA LEU A 313 -11.76 -24.44 -14.36
C LEU A 313 -11.42 -24.28 -15.85
N ARG A 314 -11.98 -23.29 -16.56
CA ARG A 314 -11.68 -23.05 -17.98
C ARG A 314 -10.47 -22.13 -18.22
N ILE A 315 -9.92 -21.50 -17.18
CA ILE A 315 -8.83 -20.51 -17.32
C ILE A 315 -7.42 -21.11 -17.08
N LYS A 316 -7.29 -22.39 -16.66
CA LYS A 316 -5.98 -23.05 -16.54
C LYS A 316 -5.73 -24.13 -17.60
N PRO A 317 -4.93 -23.87 -18.64
CA PRO A 317 -4.11 -24.90 -19.22
C PRO A 317 -2.69 -24.83 -18.63
N TRP A 318 -2.16 -26.02 -18.30
CA TRP A 318 -0.72 -26.33 -18.25
C TRP A 318 0.03 -26.20 -16.90
N LEU A 319 -0.17 -27.18 -16.03
CA LEU A 319 0.91 -27.75 -15.22
C LEU A 319 1.17 -29.17 -15.72
N HIS A 320 2.19 -29.33 -16.57
CA HIS A 320 2.68 -30.65 -16.96
C HIS A 320 3.84 -31.05 -16.04
N LEU A 321 3.64 -32.19 -15.40
CA LEU A 321 4.55 -32.92 -14.53
C LEU A 321 5.96 -33.04 -15.13
N GLN A 322 6.98 -32.56 -14.43
CA GLN A 322 8.31 -33.16 -14.51
C GLN A 322 8.60 -33.92 -13.21
N GLN A 323 8.40 -35.23 -13.29
CA GLN A 323 8.96 -36.16 -12.32
C GLN A 323 10.48 -36.12 -12.43
N CYS A 324 11.13 -35.84 -11.30
CA CYS A 324 12.57 -35.93 -11.12
C CYS A 324 13.03 -37.38 -11.35
N LYS A 325 13.78 -37.64 -12.43
CA LYS A 325 14.48 -38.92 -12.63
C LYS A 325 15.70 -38.96 -11.70
N GLN A 326 15.63 -39.76 -10.65
CA GLN A 326 16.81 -40.19 -9.90
C GLN A 326 17.76 -40.97 -10.82
N TYR A 327 18.97 -40.45 -11.02
CA TYR A 327 20.09 -41.22 -11.55
C TYR A 327 20.71 -42.02 -10.40
N ILE A 328 20.44 -43.32 -10.35
CA ILE A 328 21.24 -44.27 -9.56
C ILE A 328 22.43 -44.68 -10.44
N GLY A 329 23.62 -44.22 -10.06
CA GLY A 329 24.88 -44.65 -10.66
C GLY A 329 25.17 -46.11 -10.31
N VAL A 330 25.36 -46.94 -11.32
CA VAL A 330 25.90 -48.29 -11.19
C VAL A 330 27.42 -48.18 -11.12
N VAL A 331 27.99 -48.50 -9.96
CA VAL A 331 29.42 -48.82 -9.82
C VAL A 331 29.55 -50.32 -10.04
N ASN A 332 30.28 -50.73 -11.09
CA ASN A 332 30.76 -52.11 -11.21
C ASN A 332 32.29 -52.14 -11.13
N VAL A 333 32.76 -53.05 -10.28
CA VAL A 333 34.10 -53.64 -10.27
C VAL A 333 34.29 -54.50 -11.53
#